data_AF-A0A352QTK3-F1
#
_entry.id   AF-A0A352QTK3-F1
#
_cell.length_a   1.000
_cell.length_b   1.000
_cell.length_c   1.000
_cell.angle_alpha   90.00
_cell.angle_beta   90.00
_cell.angle_gamma   90.00
#
_symmetry.space_group_name_H-M   'P 1'
#
loop_
_entity.id
_entity.type
_entity.pdbx_description
1 polymer ?
#
loop_
_entity_poly.entity_id
_entity_poly.type
_entity_poly.pdbx_seq_one_letter_code
_entity_poly.pdbx_strand_id
1 'polypeptide(L)'
;MIRAAALLLALAAGTAAADTLTLEGEVAALSSAPIMPPTVRNVWNLQITQIAADGAALKQGEPAVTFDGTELQRRLMEAQGLLKQKQSEQAKLLLDLAERERTERLATAEQAATLEKAERKADQPADIIRSVDYRKLVIER
;
A
#
# COMPACT_ATOMS: atom_id res chain seq x y z
N MET A 1 93.12 -36.27 -52.66
CA MET A 1 93.71 -35.92 -51.35
C MET A 1 92.76 -34.90 -50.70
N ILE A 2 91.72 -35.36 -50.00
CA ILE A 2 91.65 -35.67 -48.56
C ILE A 2 91.34 -34.41 -47.70
N ARG A 3 90.22 -34.52 -46.97
CA ARG A 3 89.75 -33.81 -45.74
C ARG A 3 88.95 -32.51 -45.94
N ALA A 4 87.64 -32.56 -45.66
CA ALA A 4 86.97 -32.34 -44.35
C ALA A 4 86.51 -30.85 -44.28
N ALA A 5 85.36 -30.43 -43.78
CA ALA A 5 84.47 -30.98 -42.79
C ALA A 5 83.11 -30.24 -42.80
N ALA A 6 82.11 -30.90 -42.19
CA ALA A 6 81.13 -30.32 -41.26
C ALA A 6 79.96 -29.47 -41.79
N LEU A 7 78.87 -30.20 -42.03
CA LEU A 7 77.53 -30.01 -41.45
C LEU A 7 77.36 -28.83 -40.46
N LEU A 8 76.46 -27.89 -40.77
CA LEU A 8 75.57 -27.30 -39.77
C LEU A 8 74.34 -26.67 -40.45
N LEU A 9 73.26 -27.44 -40.46
CA LEU A 9 71.92 -26.98 -40.82
C LEU A 9 71.35 -26.25 -39.60
N ALA A 10 71.43 -24.93 -39.58
CA ALA A 10 70.79 -24.12 -38.55
C ALA A 10 69.34 -23.82 -38.96
N LEU A 11 68.40 -24.50 -38.30
CA LEU A 11 66.99 -24.10 -38.24
C LEU A 11 66.91 -22.70 -37.62
N ALA A 12 66.71 -21.68 -38.45
CA ALA A 12 66.26 -20.38 -37.96
C ALA A 12 64.77 -20.47 -37.64
N ALA A 13 64.45 -20.98 -36.44
CA ALA A 13 63.15 -20.74 -35.83
C ALA A 13 63.08 -19.25 -35.52
N GLY A 14 62.47 -18.47 -36.43
CA GLY A 14 62.14 -17.09 -36.17
C GLY A 14 61.17 -17.05 -34.99
N THR A 15 61.69 -16.76 -33.80
CA THR A 15 60.89 -16.25 -32.70
C THR A 15 60.37 -14.91 -33.16
N ALA A 16 59.13 -14.88 -33.65
CA ALA A 16 58.39 -13.65 -33.83
C ALA A 16 58.37 -12.94 -32.47
N ALA A 17 59.21 -11.91 -32.33
CA ALA A 17 59.15 -11.02 -31.19
C ALA A 17 57.77 -10.37 -31.23
N ALA A 18 56.89 -10.76 -30.31
CA ALA A 18 55.62 -10.09 -30.13
C ALA A 18 55.93 -8.64 -29.78
N ASP A 19 55.56 -7.72 -30.67
CA ASP A 19 55.75 -6.30 -30.47
C ASP A 19 54.85 -5.86 -29.30
N THR A 20 55.45 -5.58 -28.14
CA THR A 20 54.70 -5.23 -26.93
C THR A 20 54.31 -3.76 -26.99
N LEU A 21 53.06 -3.50 -27.36
CA LEU A 21 52.48 -2.17 -27.31
C LEU A 21 52.17 -1.79 -25.86
N THR A 22 52.93 -0.84 -25.31
CA THR A 22 52.63 -0.23 -24.01
C THR A 22 51.54 0.82 -24.18
N LEU A 23 50.44 0.63 -23.48
CA LEU A 23 49.33 1.57 -23.43
C LEU A 23 49.29 2.18 -22.03
N GLU A 24 49.27 3.50 -21.97
CA GLU A 24 49.05 4.25 -20.74
C GLU A 24 47.57 4.63 -20.64
N GLY A 25 47.02 4.55 -19.44
CA GLY A 25 45.60 4.85 -19.20
C GLY A 25 45.26 4.88 -17.71
N GLU A 26 44.09 5.43 -17.40
CA GLU A 26 43.57 5.52 -16.04
C GLU A 26 42.54 4.40 -15.79
N VAL A 27 42.57 3.82 -14.59
CA VAL A 27 41.60 2.81 -14.16
C VAL A 27 40.42 3.51 -13.51
N ALA A 28 39.25 3.41 -14.13
CA ALA A 28 38.00 3.89 -13.57
C ALA A 28 37.14 2.74 -13.05
N ALA A 29 36.29 3.03 -12.07
CA ALA A 29 35.28 2.08 -11.61
C ALA A 29 34.28 1.78 -12.74
N LEU A 30 33.93 0.51 -12.93
CA LEU A 30 32.93 0.09 -13.92
C LEU A 30 31.54 0.70 -13.62
N SER A 31 31.21 0.86 -12.34
CA SER A 31 29.97 1.46 -11.88
C SER A 31 30.19 2.16 -10.54
N SER A 32 29.65 3.36 -10.41
CA SER A 32 29.60 4.10 -9.16
C SER A 32 28.22 4.71 -9.00
N ALA A 33 27.69 4.64 -7.78
CA ALA A 33 26.41 5.26 -7.43
C ALA A 33 26.57 5.96 -6.09
N PRO A 34 26.18 7.24 -5.98
CA PRO A 34 26.18 7.92 -4.70
C PRO A 34 25.09 7.33 -3.80
N ILE A 35 25.44 7.11 -2.53
CA ILE A 35 24.44 6.73 -1.52
C ILE A 35 23.80 8.02 -1.00
N MET A 36 22.50 8.16 -1.20
CA MET A 36 21.72 9.30 -0.76
C MET A 36 20.60 8.86 0.17
N PRO A 37 20.22 9.69 1.15
CA PRO A 37 19.06 9.41 1.98
C PRO A 37 17.78 9.34 1.13
N PRO A 38 16.84 8.45 1.46
CA PRO A 38 15.57 8.37 0.74
C PRO A 38 14.75 9.65 0.94
N THR A 39 14.05 10.09 -0.11
CA THR A 39 13.18 11.27 -0.03
C THR A 39 11.89 10.92 0.70
N VAL A 40 11.73 11.46 1.91
CA VAL A 40 10.53 11.28 2.74
C VAL A 40 9.84 12.64 2.92
N ARG A 41 8.52 12.69 2.76
CA ARG A 41 7.75 13.93 2.95
C ARG A 41 7.91 14.44 4.38
N ASN A 42 8.15 15.74 4.54
CA ASN A 42 8.28 16.43 5.82
C ASN A 42 9.42 15.90 6.71
N VAL A 43 10.45 15.30 6.11
CA VAL A 43 11.68 14.89 6.79
C VAL A 43 12.86 15.30 5.90
N TRP A 44 13.62 16.28 6.38
CA TRP A 44 14.76 16.86 5.65
C TRP A 44 16.11 16.41 6.21
N ASN A 45 16.11 15.85 7.42
CA ASN A 45 17.29 15.34 8.12
C ASN A 45 17.05 13.89 8.55
N LEU A 46 17.85 12.97 7.99
CA LEU A 46 17.93 11.59 8.45
C LEU A 46 19.31 11.36 9.03
N GLN A 47 19.36 11.00 10.32
CA GLN A 47 20.60 10.71 11.00
C GLN A 47 21.10 9.32 10.60
N ILE A 48 22.40 9.20 10.32
CA ILE A 48 23.03 7.89 10.08
C ILE A 48 23.27 7.21 11.42
N THR A 49 22.74 6.00 11.58
CA THR A 49 22.94 5.15 12.76
C THR A 49 24.08 4.17 12.54
N GLN A 50 24.22 3.64 11.33
CA GLN A 50 25.28 2.69 10.97
C GLN A 50 25.78 2.97 9.55
N ILE A 51 27.08 2.80 9.37
CA ILE A 51 27.75 2.86 8.07
C ILE A 51 28.70 1.66 7.97
N ALA A 52 28.74 1.02 6.81
CA ALA A 52 29.71 -0.02 6.53
C ALA A 52 31.14 0.55 6.57
N ALA A 53 32.11 -0.28 6.95
CA ALA A 53 33.51 0.16 6.97
C ALA A 53 33.98 0.55 5.56
N ASP A 54 34.81 1.59 5.49
CA ASP A 54 35.35 2.07 4.23
C ASP A 54 36.14 0.96 3.51
N GLY A 55 35.79 0.71 2.25
CA GLY A 55 36.42 -0.34 1.43
C GLY A 55 35.92 -1.77 1.71
N ALA A 56 34.93 -1.95 2.58
CA ALA A 56 34.34 -3.27 2.81
C ALA A 56 33.56 -3.77 1.58
N ALA A 57 33.77 -5.04 1.21
CA ALA A 57 32.99 -5.69 0.17
C ALA A 57 31.63 -6.11 0.73
N LEU A 58 30.57 -5.43 0.30
CA LEU A 58 29.18 -5.74 0.68
C LEU A 58 28.53 -6.66 -0.34
N LYS A 59 27.63 -7.52 0.14
CA LYS A 59 26.77 -8.32 -0.74
C LYS A 59 25.53 -7.52 -1.15
N GLN A 60 24.91 -7.91 -2.26
CA GLN A 60 23.64 -7.33 -2.67
C GLN A 60 22.58 -7.53 -1.57
N GLY A 61 21.91 -6.45 -1.18
CA GLY A 61 20.88 -6.44 -0.13
C GLY A 61 21.43 -6.20 1.27
N GLU A 62 22.74 -6.17 1.47
CA GLU A 62 23.35 -5.76 2.73
C GLU A 62 23.30 -4.22 2.87
N PRO A 63 22.87 -3.68 4.01
CA PRO A 63 22.76 -2.24 4.18
C PRO A 63 24.15 -1.60 4.30
N ALA A 64 24.50 -0.75 3.32
CA ALA A 64 25.71 0.06 3.37
C ALA A 64 25.59 1.23 4.37
N VAL A 65 24.40 1.81 4.47
CA VAL A 65 24.07 2.91 5.40
C VAL A 65 22.68 2.66 5.97
N THR A 66 22.56 2.75 7.29
CA THR A 66 21.29 2.67 8.01
C THR A 66 20.96 4.02 8.61
N PHE A 67 19.75 4.51 8.35
CA PHE A 67 19.25 5.78 8.87
C PHE A 67 18.30 5.55 10.05
N ASP A 68 18.25 6.50 10.99
CA ASP A 68 17.29 6.48 12.09
C ASP A 68 15.86 6.73 11.58
N GLY A 69 15.05 5.68 11.63
CA GLY A 69 13.65 5.68 11.21
C GLY A 69 12.65 5.79 12.36
N THR A 70 13.09 6.01 13.61
CA THR A 70 12.23 5.92 14.81
C THR A 70 11.02 6.87 14.72
N GLU A 71 11.26 8.11 14.30
CA GLU A 71 10.19 9.12 14.15
C GLU A 71 9.21 8.77 13.00
N LEU A 72 9.72 8.23 11.89
CA LEU A 72 8.86 7.74 10.80
C LEU A 72 8.00 6.58 11.27
N GLN A 73 8.57 5.65 12.04
CA GLN A 73 7.86 4.50 12.56
C GLN A 73 6.76 4.93 13.53
N ARG A 74 7.02 5.89 14.42
CA ARG A 74 6.00 6.49 15.29
C ARG A 74 4.86 7.11 14.49
N ARG A 75 5.18 7.94 13.49
CA ARG A 75 4.17 8.57 12.61
C ARG A 75 3.35 7.53 11.84
N LEU A 76 3.99 6.45 11.38
CA LEU A 76 3.31 5.36 10.69
C LEU A 76 2.31 4.67 11.62
N MET A 77 2.70 4.38 12.86
CA MET A 77 1.81 3.78 13.85
C MET A 77 0.61 4.69 14.17
N GLU A 78 0.84 5.99 14.33
CA GLU A 78 -0.24 6.97 14.55
C GLU A 78 -1.21 7.04 13.38
N ALA A 79 -0.69 7.12 12.15
CA ALA A 79 -1.51 7.14 10.94
C ALA A 79 -2.33 5.85 10.79
N GLN A 80 -1.75 4.69 11.09
CA GLN A 80 -2.46 3.41 11.08
C GLN A 80 -3.56 3.34 12.15
N GLY A 81 -3.30 3.89 13.35
CA GLY A 81 -4.30 4.01 14.41
C GLY A 81 -5.50 4.87 13.98
N LEU A 82 -5.22 6.06 13.44
CA LEU A 82 -6.24 6.97 12.90
C LEU A 82 -7.05 6.32 11.78
N LEU A 83 -6.38 5.64 10.86
CA LEU A 83 -7.05 4.92 9.77
C LEU A 83 -8.03 3.87 10.32
N LYS A 84 -7.59 3.04 11.26
CA LYS A 84 -8.42 1.99 11.86
C LYS A 84 -9.62 2.58 12.62
N GLN A 85 -9.41 3.67 13.35
CA GLN A 85 -10.48 4.38 14.03
C GLN A 85 -11.53 4.88 13.03
N LYS A 86 -11.09 5.56 11.96
CA LYS A 86 -11.99 6.13 10.94
C LYS A 86 -12.75 5.04 10.19
N GLN A 87 -12.11 3.92 9.87
CA GLN A 87 -12.78 2.76 9.27
C GLN A 87 -13.86 2.19 10.21
N SER A 88 -13.57 2.11 11.51
CA SER A 88 -14.54 1.63 12.50
C SER A 88 -15.72 2.60 12.68
N GLU A 89 -15.46 3.91 12.70
CA GLU A 89 -16.50 4.95 12.71
C GLU A 89 -17.38 4.87 11.47
N GLN A 90 -16.77 4.73 10.29
CA GLN A 90 -17.50 4.57 9.02
C GLN A 90 -18.39 3.31 9.04
N ALA A 91 -17.87 2.17 9.49
CA ALA A 91 -18.63 0.93 9.58
C ALA A 91 -19.86 1.07 10.50
N LYS A 92 -19.70 1.74 11.65
CA LYS A 92 -20.82 2.03 12.56
C LYS A 92 -21.88 2.92 11.89
N LEU A 93 -21.46 4.01 11.24
CA LEU A 93 -22.39 4.91 10.56
C LEU A 93 -23.19 4.20 9.46
N LEU A 94 -22.55 3.29 8.72
CA LEU A 94 -23.24 2.49 7.70
C LEU A 94 -24.28 1.54 8.31
N LEU A 95 -23.95 0.91 9.45
CA LEU A 95 -24.89 0.06 10.17
C LEU A 95 -26.07 0.87 10.70
N ASP A 96 -25.81 1.99 11.37
CA ASP A 96 -26.83 2.88 11.91
C ASP A 96 -27.76 3.40 10.81
N LEU A 97 -27.22 3.74 9.63
CA LEU A 97 -28.00 4.17 8.47
C LEU A 97 -28.94 3.05 7.98
N ALA A 98 -28.43 1.82 7.88
CA ALA A 98 -29.21 0.67 7.46
C ALA A 98 -30.32 0.32 8.46
N GLU A 99 -30.07 0.45 9.77
CA GLU A 99 -31.07 0.24 10.81
C GLU A 99 -32.16 1.32 10.78
N ARG A 100 -31.78 2.59 10.60
CA ARG A 100 -32.74 3.70 10.44
C ARG A 100 -33.63 3.50 9.23
N GLU A 101 -33.06 3.16 8.08
CA GLU A 101 -33.82 2.90 6.86
C GLU A 101 -34.85 1.77 7.05
N ARG A 102 -34.46 0.69 7.75
CA ARG A 102 -35.39 -0.40 8.09
C ARG A 102 -36.50 0.05 9.01
N THR A 103 -36.17 0.80 10.05
CA THR A 103 -37.13 1.29 11.04
C THR A 103 -38.12 2.26 10.43
N GLU A 104 -37.65 3.21 9.62
CA GLU A 104 -38.50 4.19 8.92
C GLU A 104 -39.45 3.50 7.94
N ARG A 105 -38.99 2.47 7.22
CA ARG A 105 -39.84 1.68 6.32
C ARG A 105 -40.94 0.93 7.06
N LEU A 106 -40.61 0.34 8.21
CA LEU A 106 -41.60 -0.34 9.06
C LEU A 106 -42.60 0.66 9.63
N ALA A 107 -42.15 1.79 10.17
CA ALA A 107 -43.01 2.84 10.70
C ALA A 107 -43.98 3.40 9.64
N THR A 108 -43.50 3.61 8.41
CA THR A 108 -44.33 4.05 7.29
C THR A 108 -45.40 3.00 6.94
N ALA A 109 -45.03 1.72 6.92
CA ALA A 109 -45.97 0.63 6.66
C ALA A 109 -47.02 0.49 7.77
N GLU A 110 -46.63 0.66 9.04
CA GLU A 110 -47.54 0.64 10.20
C GLU A 110 -48.53 1.81 10.15
N GLN A 111 -48.07 3.00 9.80
CA GLN A 111 -48.93 4.18 9.62
C GLN A 111 -49.92 3.97 8.48
N ALA A 112 -49.47 3.46 7.32
CA ALA A 112 -50.34 3.14 6.19
C ALA A 112 -51.42 2.10 6.57
N ALA A 113 -51.03 1.03 7.28
CA ALA A 113 -51.97 0.02 7.76
C ALA A 113 -52.96 0.57 8.79
N THR A 114 -52.53 1.54 9.61
CA THR A 114 -53.41 2.20 10.59
C THR A 114 -54.43 3.10 9.89
N LEU A 115 -54.00 3.84 8.87
CA LEU A 115 -54.89 4.65 8.02
C LEU A 115 -55.93 3.76 7.34
N GLU A 116 -55.50 2.67 6.69
CA GLU A 116 -56.40 1.72 6.01
C GLU A 116 -57.43 1.09 6.97
N LYS A 117 -57.00 0.75 8.21
CA LYS A 117 -57.91 0.25 9.25
C LYS A 117 -58.92 1.32 9.68
N ALA A 118 -58.52 2.58 9.77
CA ALA A 118 -59.39 3.68 10.13
C ALA A 118 -60.43 3.94 9.03
N GLU A 119 -60.00 3.98 7.76
CA GLU A 119 -60.88 4.11 6.59
C GLU A 119 -61.90 2.96 6.54
N ARG A 120 -61.46 1.71 6.67
CA ARG A 120 -62.37 0.54 6.67
C ARG A 120 -63.37 0.55 7.82
N LYS A 121 -63.01 1.11 8.98
CA LYS A 121 -63.95 1.28 10.10
C LYS A 121 -64.97 2.38 9.83
N ALA A 122 -64.58 3.44 9.12
CA ALA A 122 -65.48 4.54 8.78
C ALA A 122 -66.51 4.17 7.70
N ASP A 123 -66.11 3.34 6.73
CA ASP A 123 -66.98 2.92 5.61
C ASP A 123 -68.00 1.81 5.96
N GLN A 124 -67.95 1.26 7.17
CA GLN A 124 -68.79 0.12 7.54
C GLN A 124 -70.26 0.56 7.78
N PRO A 125 -71.25 -0.04 7.07
CA PRO A 125 -72.64 0.41 7.13
C PRO A 125 -73.29 0.23 8.52
N ALA A 126 -74.11 1.21 8.90
CA ALA A 126 -74.68 1.36 10.25
C ALA A 126 -75.63 0.23 10.69
N ASP A 127 -76.07 -0.65 9.78
CA ASP A 127 -76.98 -1.76 10.06
C ASP A 127 -76.31 -2.93 10.82
N ILE A 128 -74.97 -3.01 10.79
CA ILE A 128 -74.18 -4.09 11.42
C ILE A 128 -73.56 -3.66 12.77
N ILE A 129 -73.60 -2.36 13.09
CA ILE A 129 -72.94 -1.79 14.28
C ILE A 129 -73.98 -1.54 15.39
N ARG A 130 -73.69 -2.01 16.62
CA ARG A 130 -74.50 -1.67 17.80
C ARG A 130 -74.57 -0.15 17.94
N SER A 131 -75.77 0.41 18.07
CA SER A 131 -76.09 1.87 18.06
C SER A 131 -75.33 2.77 19.06
N VAL A 132 -74.47 2.20 19.90
CA VAL A 132 -73.59 2.88 20.86
C VAL A 132 -72.19 3.13 20.28
N ASP A 133 -71.67 2.23 19.45
CA ASP A 133 -70.29 2.31 18.92
C ASP A 133 -70.18 3.28 17.73
N TYR A 134 -71.23 3.37 16.90
CA TYR A 134 -71.32 4.35 15.81
C TYR A 134 -71.20 5.80 16.31
N ARG A 135 -71.74 6.08 17.50
CA ARG A 135 -71.68 7.43 18.11
C ARG A 135 -70.28 7.82 18.60
N LYS A 136 -69.41 6.86 18.94
CA LYS A 136 -68.02 7.15 19.31
C LYS A 136 -67.15 7.45 18.08
N LEU A 137 -67.34 6.70 16.99
CA LEU A 137 -66.58 6.86 15.74
C LEU A 137 -66.82 8.23 15.06
N VAL A 138 -68.01 8.81 15.21
CA VAL A 138 -68.35 10.13 14.64
C VAL A 138 -67.70 11.30 15.40
N ILE A 139 -67.31 11.11 16.67
CA ILE A 139 -66.70 12.15 17.52
C ILE A 139 -65.16 12.21 17.38
N GLU A 140 -64.54 11.11 16.95
CA GLU A 140 -63.07 11.01 16.74
C GLU A 140 -62.61 11.53 15.36
N ARG A 141 -63.53 12.01 14.52
CA ARG A 141 -63.25 12.66 13.24
C ARG A 141 -62.79 14.10 13.43
#